data_AF-A0A955WUS0-F1
#
_entry.id   AF-A0A955WUS0-F1
#
_cell.length_a   1.000
_cell.length_b   1.000
_cell.length_c   1.000
_cell.angle_alpha   90.00
_cell.angle_beta   90.00
_cell.angle_gamma   90.00
#
_symmetry.space_group_name_H-M   'P 1'
#
loop_
_entity.id
_entity.type
_entity.pdbx_description
1 polymer ?
#
loop_
_entity_poly.entity_id
_entity_poly.type
_entity_poly.pdbx_seq_one_letter_code
_entity_poly.pdbx_strand_id
1 'polypeptide(L)'
;MPAALTPAERDFLRLVSRAAYANPFSAERDGLDARIAAVPGDEPDVLARLLSRLRRRLVAIERRVALAELSPEDRALVAHGTFFDVFHRFAADFDGLIAAQLEAGERRVAVPFAREVLGRLTGRGIAPERAERLLGFFWQMRRAWSFIGGGLVGQGSAMRALREAAWSSVFTHDVALFEAWLWDRLEDFATLILGETGTGKGAVAGAIGRSGYIPWDPARAAFAASFT
;
A
#
# COMPACT_ATOMS: atom_id res chain seq x y z
N MET A 1 -34.04 1.14 7.25
CA MET A 1 -33.05 0.69 6.26
C MET A 1 -31.70 1.21 6.69
N PRO A 2 -30.61 0.42 6.61
CA PRO A 2 -29.28 0.93 6.91
C PRO A 2 -28.98 2.14 6.02
N ALA A 3 -28.32 3.14 6.58
CA ALA A 3 -27.89 4.29 5.81
C ALA A 3 -26.91 3.82 4.74
N ALA A 4 -27.08 4.29 3.51
CA ALA A 4 -26.33 3.81 2.36
C ALA A 4 -25.44 4.90 1.77
N LEU A 5 -24.34 4.48 1.17
CA LEU A 5 -23.63 5.34 0.24
C LEU A 5 -24.54 5.65 -0.95
N THR A 6 -24.45 6.89 -1.44
CA THR A 6 -25.04 7.25 -2.72
C THR A 6 -24.39 6.42 -3.83
N PRO A 7 -25.09 6.17 -4.96
CA PRO A 7 -24.49 5.45 -6.09
C PRO A 7 -23.16 6.04 -6.56
N ALA A 8 -23.06 7.37 -6.61
CA ALA A 8 -21.84 8.07 -7.02
C ALA A 8 -20.66 7.89 -6.03
N GLU A 9 -20.92 7.86 -4.73
CA GLU A 9 -19.88 7.57 -3.73
C GLU A 9 -19.42 6.12 -3.82
N ARG A 10 -20.35 5.19 -4.03
CA ARG A 10 -20.03 3.76 -4.20
C ARG A 10 -19.15 3.53 -5.42
N ASP A 11 -19.50 4.12 -6.56
CA ASP A 11 -18.72 3.99 -7.79
C ASP A 11 -17.33 4.64 -7.66
N PHE A 12 -17.26 5.79 -7.00
CA PHE A 12 -15.98 6.43 -6.69
C PHE A 12 -15.10 5.56 -5.79
N LEU A 13 -15.64 5.03 -4.68
CA LEU A 13 -14.87 4.19 -3.76
C LEU A 13 -14.53 2.83 -4.36
N ARG A 14 -15.32 2.29 -5.30
CA ARG A 14 -14.93 1.10 -6.07
C ARG A 14 -13.69 1.33 -6.92
N LEU A 15 -13.57 2.50 -7.56
CA LEU A 15 -12.35 2.87 -8.29
C LEU A 15 -11.14 2.97 -7.35
N VAL A 16 -11.31 3.65 -6.21
CA VAL A 16 -10.24 3.76 -5.20
C VAL A 16 -9.86 2.40 -4.62
N SER A 17 -10.84 1.54 -4.36
CA SER A 17 -10.62 0.17 -3.90
C SER A 17 -9.79 -0.63 -4.89
N ARG A 18 -10.08 -0.52 -6.20
CA ARG A 18 -9.27 -1.17 -7.23
C ARG A 18 -7.86 -0.60 -7.26
N ALA A 19 -7.72 0.72 -7.20
CA ALA A 19 -6.41 1.36 -7.19
C ALA A 19 -5.57 0.92 -5.99
N ALA A 20 -6.17 0.82 -4.79
CA ALA A 20 -5.50 0.43 -3.56
C ALA A 20 -4.76 -0.90 -3.63
N TYR A 21 -5.28 -1.85 -4.41
CA TYR A 21 -4.71 -3.19 -4.57
C TYR A 21 -4.12 -3.43 -5.96
N ALA A 22 -4.16 -2.45 -6.87
CA ALA A 22 -3.51 -2.54 -8.16
C ALA A 22 -1.99 -2.45 -8.01
N ASN A 23 -1.26 -3.18 -8.85
CA ASN A 23 0.19 -3.11 -8.92
C ASN A 23 0.63 -1.67 -9.25
N PRO A 24 1.47 -1.02 -8.43
CA PRO A 24 1.81 0.40 -8.60
C PRO A 24 2.63 0.69 -9.86
N PHE A 25 3.17 -0.33 -10.53
CA PHE A 25 3.92 -0.18 -11.76
C PHE A 25 3.10 -0.47 -13.03
N SER A 26 1.83 -0.86 -12.89
CA SER A 26 0.99 -1.27 -14.01
C SER A 26 0.33 -0.10 -14.72
N ALA A 27 0.06 -0.28 -16.02
CA ALA A 27 -0.75 0.65 -16.78
C ALA A 27 -2.20 0.75 -16.26
N GLU A 28 -2.72 -0.32 -15.62
CA GLU A 28 -4.03 -0.26 -14.96
C GLU A 28 -4.01 0.79 -13.84
N ARG A 29 -2.94 0.83 -13.03
CA ARG A 29 -2.82 1.80 -11.94
C ARG A 29 -2.78 3.23 -12.46
N ASP A 30 -2.00 3.51 -13.50
CA ASP A 30 -1.94 4.82 -14.16
C ASP A 30 -3.36 5.25 -14.59
N GLY A 31 -4.11 4.35 -15.24
CA GLY A 31 -5.46 4.61 -15.71
C GLY A 31 -6.49 4.80 -14.59
N LEU A 32 -6.38 4.06 -13.49
CA LEU A 32 -7.24 4.22 -12.32
C LEU A 32 -7.00 5.58 -11.64
N ASP A 33 -5.74 5.95 -11.45
CA ASP A 33 -5.39 7.19 -10.76
C ASP A 33 -5.91 8.42 -11.53
N ALA A 34 -5.72 8.44 -12.85
CA ALA A 34 -6.26 9.47 -13.75
C ALA A 34 -7.79 9.59 -13.66
N ARG A 35 -8.51 8.46 -13.70
CA ARG A 35 -9.98 8.41 -13.58
C ARG A 35 -10.47 8.94 -12.25
N ILE A 36 -9.84 8.55 -11.14
CA ILE A 36 -10.24 8.99 -9.80
C ILE A 36 -9.96 10.48 -9.62
N ALA A 37 -8.83 10.97 -10.13
CA ALA A 37 -8.50 12.39 -10.16
C ALA A 37 -9.40 13.19 -11.12
N ALA A 38 -10.05 12.53 -12.09
CA ALA A 38 -10.71 13.11 -13.27
C ALA A 38 -9.84 14.12 -14.00
N VAL A 39 -8.65 13.65 -14.37
CA VAL A 39 -7.69 14.36 -15.20
C VAL A 39 -7.19 13.39 -16.27
N PRO A 40 -6.71 13.91 -17.42
CA PRO A 40 -5.85 13.13 -18.31
C PRO A 40 -4.66 12.52 -17.57
N GLY A 41 -4.19 11.34 -18.00
CA GLY A 41 -3.18 10.56 -17.27
C GLY A 41 -1.77 11.16 -17.26
N ASP A 42 -1.51 12.17 -18.07
CA ASP A 42 -0.24 12.90 -18.22
C ASP A 42 -0.19 14.21 -17.41
N GLU A 43 -1.25 14.55 -16.68
CA GLU A 43 -1.29 15.76 -15.87
C GLU A 43 -0.36 15.67 -14.65
N PRO A 44 0.36 16.75 -14.31
CA PRO A 44 1.09 16.81 -13.04
C PRO A 44 0.11 16.68 -11.86
N ASP A 45 0.62 16.14 -10.75
CA ASP A 45 -0.10 16.06 -9.47
C ASP A 45 -1.36 15.18 -9.44
N VAL A 46 -1.50 14.21 -10.36
CA VAL A 46 -2.63 13.25 -10.38
C VAL A 46 -2.89 12.67 -8.98
N LEU A 47 -1.86 12.18 -8.30
CA LEU A 47 -1.96 11.60 -6.97
C LEU A 47 -2.47 12.60 -5.92
N ALA A 48 -1.96 13.83 -5.93
CA ALA A 48 -2.39 14.86 -4.98
C ALA A 48 -3.87 15.22 -5.18
N ARG A 49 -4.31 15.35 -6.44
CA ARG A 49 -5.72 15.60 -6.79
C ARG A 49 -6.62 14.43 -6.37
N LEU A 50 -6.19 13.19 -6.64
CA LEU A 50 -6.87 11.98 -6.21
C LEU A 50 -7.07 11.96 -4.70
N LEU A 51 -6.00 12.14 -3.93
CA LEU A 51 -6.03 12.11 -2.46
C LEU A 51 -6.92 13.23 -1.90
N SER A 52 -6.87 14.42 -2.48
CA SER A 52 -7.76 15.54 -2.11
C SER A 52 -9.24 15.17 -2.32
N ARG A 53 -9.56 14.54 -3.45
CA ARG A 53 -10.93 14.09 -3.78
C ARG A 53 -11.41 12.96 -2.89
N LEU A 54 -10.53 12.03 -2.53
CA LEU A 54 -10.81 10.92 -1.63
C LEU A 54 -11.09 11.45 -0.22
N ARG A 55 -10.19 12.27 0.33
CA ARG A 55 -10.33 12.85 1.68
C ARG A 55 -11.64 13.63 1.84
N ARG A 56 -11.97 14.48 0.87
CA ARG A 56 -13.24 15.24 0.91
C ARG A 56 -14.46 14.33 1.00
N ARG A 57 -14.47 13.22 0.25
CA ARG A 57 -15.59 12.26 0.25
C ARG A 57 -15.65 11.44 1.54
N LEU A 58 -14.51 10.96 2.04
CA LEU A 58 -14.47 10.24 3.32
C LEU A 58 -15.03 11.11 4.45
N VAL A 59 -14.58 12.37 4.55
CA VAL A 59 -15.09 13.31 5.56
C VAL A 59 -16.58 13.59 5.40
N ALA A 60 -17.08 13.73 4.16
CA ALA A 60 -18.50 13.94 3.91
C ALA A 60 -19.36 12.74 4.31
N ILE A 61 -18.87 11.51 4.06
CA ILE A 61 -19.53 10.26 4.48
C ILE A 61 -19.55 10.17 6.01
N GLU A 62 -18.39 10.35 6.66
CA GLU A 62 -18.24 10.30 8.12
C GLU A 62 -19.16 11.29 8.86
N ARG A 63 -19.42 12.46 8.26
CA ARG A 63 -20.35 13.47 8.82
C ARG A 63 -21.83 13.11 8.64
N ARG A 64 -22.15 12.28 7.65
CA ARG A 64 -23.54 11.96 7.27
C ARG A 64 -24.03 10.65 7.87
N VAL A 65 -23.14 9.67 8.04
CA VAL A 65 -23.49 8.33 8.49
C VAL A 65 -22.38 7.75 9.36
N ALA A 66 -22.77 7.14 10.48
CA ALA A 66 -21.82 6.39 11.28
C ALA A 66 -21.40 5.12 10.54
N LEU A 67 -20.11 4.79 10.51
CA LEU A 67 -19.61 3.60 9.81
C LEU A 67 -20.29 2.30 10.27
N ALA A 68 -20.72 2.26 11.53
CA ALA A 68 -21.49 1.17 12.12
C ALA A 68 -22.83 0.90 11.41
N GLU A 69 -23.43 1.92 10.80
CA GLU A 69 -24.76 1.89 10.16
C GLU A 69 -24.71 1.55 8.67
N LEU A 70 -23.53 1.55 8.06
CA LEU A 70 -23.33 1.18 6.65
C LEU A 70 -23.54 -0.33 6.45
N SER A 71 -23.99 -0.72 5.24
CA SER A 71 -23.95 -2.14 4.86
C SER A 71 -22.51 -2.68 4.90
N PRO A 72 -22.33 -4.01 5.06
CA PRO A 72 -21.00 -4.61 5.01
C PRO A 72 -20.21 -4.25 3.74
N GLU A 73 -20.86 -4.19 2.56
CA GLU A 73 -20.16 -3.84 1.32
C GLU A 73 -19.73 -2.37 1.29
N ASP A 74 -20.61 -1.45 1.68
CA ASP A 74 -20.29 -0.02 1.72
C ASP A 74 -19.20 0.28 2.75
N ARG A 75 -19.21 -0.43 3.89
CA ARG A 75 -18.17 -0.35 4.92
C ARG A 75 -16.82 -0.85 4.42
N ALA A 76 -16.79 -1.94 3.65
CA ALA A 76 -15.55 -2.44 3.04
C ALA A 76 -14.95 -1.40 2.07
N LEU A 77 -15.78 -0.74 1.26
CA LEU A 77 -15.33 0.33 0.36
C LEU A 77 -14.74 1.54 1.12
N VAL A 78 -15.37 1.94 2.22
CA VAL A 78 -14.84 3.02 3.09
C VAL A 78 -13.54 2.59 3.77
N ALA A 79 -13.42 1.32 4.19
CA ALA A 79 -12.19 0.78 4.76
C ALA A 79 -11.04 0.80 3.73
N HIS A 80 -11.29 0.44 2.47
CA HIS A 80 -10.29 0.51 1.40
C HIS A 80 -9.89 1.95 1.07
N GLY A 81 -10.85 2.87 1.03
CA GLY A 81 -10.55 4.31 0.90
C GLY A 81 -9.71 4.83 2.07
N THR A 82 -10.00 4.38 3.28
CA THR A 82 -9.22 4.71 4.48
C THR A 82 -7.80 4.17 4.40
N PHE A 83 -7.64 2.90 4.04
CA PHE A 83 -6.35 2.27 3.79
C PHE A 83 -5.51 3.09 2.81
N PHE A 84 -6.09 3.43 1.66
CA PHE A 84 -5.43 4.21 0.62
C PHE A 84 -5.00 5.60 1.11
N ASP A 85 -5.90 6.32 1.80
CA ASP A 85 -5.61 7.66 2.33
C ASP A 85 -4.49 7.64 3.37
N VAL A 86 -4.55 6.71 4.32
CA VAL A 86 -3.55 6.60 5.39
C VAL A 86 -2.20 6.20 4.82
N PHE A 87 -2.15 5.19 3.94
CA PHE A 87 -0.90 4.77 3.28
C PHE A 87 -0.16 5.94 2.63
N HIS A 88 -0.86 6.69 1.76
CA HIS A 88 -0.23 7.80 1.04
C HIS A 88 0.05 9.01 1.93
N ARG A 89 -0.70 9.20 3.02
CA ARG A 89 -0.45 10.29 3.98
C ARG A 89 0.91 10.14 4.66
N PHE A 90 1.28 8.92 5.04
CA PHE A 90 2.53 8.63 5.74
C PHE A 90 3.64 8.10 4.82
N ALA A 91 3.45 8.17 3.50
CA ALA A 91 4.43 7.66 2.53
C ALA A 91 5.83 8.24 2.76
N ALA A 92 5.93 9.56 2.98
CA ALA A 92 7.19 10.23 3.26
C ALA A 92 7.80 9.83 4.61
N ASP A 93 6.99 9.64 5.64
CA ASP A 93 7.46 9.17 6.95
C ASP A 93 8.03 7.74 6.86
N PHE A 94 7.37 6.87 6.10
CA PHE A 94 7.89 5.54 5.80
C PHE A 94 9.18 5.61 4.98
N ASP A 95 9.28 6.50 3.99
CA ASP A 95 10.52 6.67 3.20
C ASP A 95 11.69 7.13 4.10
N GLY A 96 11.43 8.03 5.04
CA GLY A 96 12.39 8.43 6.07
C GLY A 96 12.79 7.26 6.99
N LEU A 97 11.83 6.40 7.35
CA LEU A 97 12.12 5.19 8.13
C LEU A 97 12.98 4.18 7.35
N ILE A 98 12.77 4.02 6.03
CA ILE A 98 13.63 3.18 5.17
C ILE A 98 15.07 3.69 5.22
N ALA A 99 15.26 5.00 5.02
CA ALA A 99 16.59 5.61 5.06
C ALA A 99 17.26 5.40 6.42
N ALA A 100 16.53 5.64 7.52
CA ALA A 100 17.05 5.45 8.87
C ALA A 100 17.43 3.98 9.16
N GLN A 101 16.65 3.00 8.67
CA GLN A 101 16.96 1.58 8.85
C GLN A 101 18.20 1.16 8.04
N LEU A 102 18.37 1.70 6.83
CA LEU A 102 19.59 1.47 6.03
C LEU A 102 20.85 1.99 6.74
N GLU A 103 20.78 3.16 7.39
CA GLU A 103 21.88 3.70 8.20
C GLU A 103 22.10 2.91 9.49
N ALA A 104 21.03 2.37 10.07
CA ALA A 104 21.08 1.64 11.33
C ALA A 104 21.61 0.20 11.19
N GLY A 105 21.51 -0.40 10.00
CA GLY A 105 21.81 -1.81 9.74
C GLY A 105 20.87 -2.72 10.51
N GLU A 106 21.42 -3.73 11.20
CA GLU A 106 20.63 -4.70 11.99
C GLU A 106 19.96 -4.10 13.23
N ARG A 107 20.30 -2.86 13.60
CA ARG A 107 19.71 -2.21 14.78
C ARG A 107 18.28 -1.79 14.45
N ARG A 108 17.36 -2.07 15.38
CA ARG A 108 15.97 -1.63 15.26
C ARG A 108 15.86 -0.11 15.24
N VAL A 109 14.94 0.39 14.42
CA VAL A 109 14.57 1.80 14.36
C VAL A 109 13.15 1.99 14.89
N ALA A 110 12.98 2.99 15.76
CA ALA A 110 11.67 3.34 16.31
C ALA A 110 10.76 3.95 15.23
N VAL A 111 9.44 3.75 15.36
CA VAL A 111 8.46 4.28 14.40
C VAL A 111 7.62 5.37 15.08
N PRO A 112 8.09 6.63 15.07
CA PRO A 112 7.48 7.70 15.88
C PRO A 112 6.05 8.02 15.46
N PHE A 113 5.70 7.78 14.19
CA PHE A 113 4.37 8.04 13.63
C PHE A 113 3.38 6.87 13.76
N ALA A 114 3.80 5.72 14.35
CA ALA A 114 2.95 4.53 14.45
C ALA A 114 1.63 4.80 15.19
N ARG A 115 1.69 5.53 16.30
CA ARG A 115 0.49 5.90 17.08
C ARG A 115 -0.51 6.70 16.24
N GLU A 116 -0.03 7.61 15.39
CA GLU A 116 -0.90 8.41 14.53
C GLU A 116 -1.53 7.56 13.42
N VAL A 117 -0.76 6.67 12.80
CA VAL A 117 -1.26 5.71 11.80
C VAL A 117 -2.37 4.85 12.41
N LEU A 118 -2.08 4.19 13.54
CA LEU A 118 -3.03 3.31 14.22
C LEU A 118 -4.30 4.08 14.63
N GLY A 119 -4.14 5.25 15.25
CA GLY A 119 -5.28 6.08 15.67
C GLY A 119 -6.17 6.53 14.51
N ARG A 120 -5.59 6.78 13.32
CA ARG A 120 -6.37 7.12 12.11
C ARG A 120 -7.12 5.92 11.54
N LEU A 121 -6.51 4.73 11.54
CA LEU A 121 -7.16 3.51 11.09
C LEU A 121 -8.32 3.15 12.04
N THR A 122 -8.08 3.13 13.34
CA THR A 122 -9.10 2.79 14.35
C THR A 122 -10.19 3.85 14.44
N GLY A 123 -9.84 5.14 14.32
CA GLY A 123 -10.80 6.25 14.28
C GLY A 123 -11.78 6.17 13.11
N ARG A 124 -11.44 5.40 12.07
CA ARG A 124 -12.30 5.11 10.91
C ARG A 124 -12.83 3.68 10.93
N GLY A 125 -12.99 3.09 12.11
CA GLY A 125 -13.70 1.83 12.31
C GLY A 125 -12.95 0.56 11.90
N ILE A 126 -11.64 0.64 11.64
CA ILE A 126 -10.79 -0.55 11.47
C ILE A 126 -10.46 -1.12 12.85
N ALA A 127 -10.69 -2.42 13.04
CA ALA A 127 -10.38 -3.09 14.30
C ALA A 127 -8.89 -2.95 14.67
N PRO A 128 -8.53 -2.78 15.96
CA PRO A 128 -7.14 -2.58 16.40
C PRO A 128 -6.15 -3.62 15.86
N GLU A 129 -6.52 -4.90 15.91
CA GLU A 129 -5.67 -6.01 15.47
C GLU A 129 -5.43 -5.94 13.96
N ARG A 130 -6.45 -5.52 13.20
CA ARG A 130 -6.29 -5.28 11.76
C ARG A 130 -5.45 -4.03 11.51
N ALA A 131 -5.60 -2.97 12.29
CA ALA A 131 -4.81 -1.76 12.14
C ALA A 131 -3.31 -2.02 12.34
N GLU A 132 -2.94 -2.86 13.31
CA GLU A 132 -1.53 -3.29 13.51
C GLU A 132 -1.01 -4.11 12.33
N ARG A 133 -1.80 -5.05 11.80
CA ARG A 133 -1.42 -5.80 10.59
C ARG A 133 -1.25 -4.88 9.39
N LEU A 134 -2.15 -3.92 9.20
CA LEU A 134 -2.08 -2.91 8.14
C LEU A 134 -0.85 -2.01 8.28
N LEU A 135 -0.42 -1.68 9.50
CA LEU A 135 0.82 -0.95 9.72
C LEU A 135 2.05 -1.74 9.22
N GLY A 136 2.12 -3.04 9.52
CA GLY A 136 3.14 -3.95 8.96
C GLY A 136 3.05 -4.07 7.44
N PHE A 137 1.83 -4.11 6.90
CA PHE A 137 1.61 -4.20 5.46
C PHE A 137 1.98 -2.91 4.72
N PHE A 138 1.66 -1.73 5.27
CA PHE A 138 2.14 -0.45 4.75
C PHE A 138 3.66 -0.41 4.71
N TRP A 139 4.30 -0.89 5.78
CA TRP A 139 5.75 -0.95 5.84
C TRP A 139 6.32 -1.82 4.72
N GLN A 140 5.73 -3.00 4.49
CA GLN A 140 6.09 -3.89 3.39
C GLN A 140 5.91 -3.22 2.02
N MET A 141 4.73 -2.65 1.75
CA MET A 141 4.41 -1.99 0.48
C MET A 141 5.35 -0.82 0.17
N ARG A 142 5.69 0.02 1.16
CA ARG A 142 6.61 1.14 0.96
C ARG A 142 8.02 0.68 0.63
N ARG A 143 8.52 -0.37 1.30
CA ARG A 143 9.83 -0.96 0.95
C ARG A 143 9.84 -1.56 -0.45
N ALA A 144 8.82 -2.35 -0.79
CA ALA A 144 8.69 -2.92 -2.13
C ALA A 144 8.68 -1.83 -3.20
N TRP A 145 7.90 -0.78 -3.00
CA TRP A 145 7.87 0.35 -3.94
C TRP A 145 9.24 1.03 -4.08
N SER A 146 9.93 1.28 -2.97
CA SER A 146 11.25 1.93 -2.95
C SER A 146 12.32 1.07 -3.63
N PHE A 147 12.47 -0.20 -3.26
CA PHE A 147 13.53 -1.07 -3.78
C PHE A 147 13.27 -1.55 -5.20
N ILE A 148 12.02 -1.80 -5.60
CA ILE A 148 11.68 -2.19 -6.97
C ILE A 148 11.72 -0.97 -7.89
N GLY A 149 11.14 0.16 -7.45
CA GLY A 149 11.09 1.40 -8.22
C GLY A 149 12.47 2.02 -8.42
N GLY A 150 13.24 2.18 -7.34
CA GLY A 150 14.56 2.81 -7.35
C GLY A 150 15.71 1.86 -7.65
N GLY A 151 15.60 0.57 -7.28
CA GLY A 151 16.68 -0.41 -7.45
C GLY A 151 16.78 -1.05 -8.83
N LEU A 152 15.70 -1.02 -9.62
CA LEU A 152 15.67 -1.53 -11.00
C LEU A 152 15.72 -0.34 -11.96
N VAL A 153 16.85 -0.12 -12.62
CA VAL A 153 17.09 1.09 -13.45
C VAL A 153 16.53 0.95 -14.86
N GLY A 154 15.87 2.01 -15.37
CA GLY A 154 15.41 2.12 -16.75
C GLY A 154 13.89 2.36 -16.89
N GLN A 155 13.47 3.06 -17.94
CA GLN A 155 12.09 3.54 -18.10
C GLN A 155 11.30 2.86 -19.24
N GLY A 156 11.92 1.92 -19.96
CA GLY A 156 11.28 1.22 -21.07
C GLY A 156 10.18 0.25 -20.63
N SER A 157 9.35 -0.19 -21.59
CA SER A 157 8.26 -1.15 -21.35
C SER A 157 8.75 -2.47 -20.73
N ALA A 158 9.92 -2.97 -21.14
CA ALA A 158 10.53 -4.15 -20.54
C ALA A 158 10.84 -3.96 -19.04
N MET A 159 11.32 -2.77 -18.66
CA MET A 159 11.59 -2.47 -17.25
C MET A 159 10.32 -2.27 -16.44
N ARG A 160 9.27 -1.71 -17.04
CA ARG A 160 7.94 -1.66 -16.41
C ARG A 160 7.43 -3.08 -16.14
N ALA A 161 7.45 -3.95 -17.14
CA ALA A 161 7.03 -5.36 -16.99
C ALA A 161 7.85 -6.09 -15.91
N LEU A 162 9.16 -5.84 -15.82
CA LEU A 162 10.00 -6.41 -14.77
C LEU A 162 9.60 -5.92 -13.37
N ARG A 163 9.34 -4.62 -13.18
CA ARG A 163 8.88 -4.08 -11.90
C ARG A 163 7.51 -4.62 -11.52
N GLU A 164 6.59 -4.73 -12.49
CA GLU A 164 5.29 -5.35 -12.28
C GLU A 164 5.44 -6.80 -11.80
N ALA A 165 6.25 -7.61 -12.48
CA ALA A 165 6.50 -9.00 -12.11
C ALA A 165 7.17 -9.13 -10.73
N ALA A 166 8.16 -8.27 -10.43
CA ALA A 166 8.81 -8.24 -9.12
C ALA A 166 7.80 -7.90 -8.01
N TRP A 167 6.93 -6.91 -8.22
CA TRP A 167 5.88 -6.59 -7.26
C TRP A 167 4.92 -7.77 -7.05
N SER A 168 4.47 -8.41 -8.13
CA SER A 168 3.60 -9.59 -8.06
C SER A 168 4.27 -10.78 -7.38
N SER A 169 5.60 -10.88 -7.38
CA SER A 169 6.29 -11.91 -6.58
C SER A 169 6.25 -11.62 -5.07
N VAL A 170 6.13 -10.34 -4.68
CA VAL A 170 6.04 -9.90 -3.27
C VAL A 170 4.61 -9.88 -2.75
N PHE A 171 3.60 -9.70 -3.60
CA PHE A 171 2.21 -9.54 -3.15
C PHE A 171 1.21 -10.45 -3.86
N THR A 172 1.70 -11.40 -4.66
CA THR A 172 0.89 -12.16 -5.64
C THR A 172 0.22 -11.24 -6.69
N HIS A 173 -0.59 -11.83 -7.57
CA HIS A 173 -1.38 -11.07 -8.54
C HIS A 173 -2.64 -10.44 -7.91
N ASP A 174 -3.05 -10.90 -6.73
CA ASP A 174 -4.20 -10.37 -5.99
C ASP A 174 -3.75 -9.87 -4.61
N VAL A 175 -3.44 -8.58 -4.55
CA VAL A 175 -2.95 -7.92 -3.34
C VAL A 175 -4.02 -7.89 -2.24
N ALA A 176 -5.31 -7.90 -2.60
CA ALA A 176 -6.40 -7.91 -1.62
C ALA A 176 -6.52 -9.29 -0.95
N LEU A 177 -6.44 -10.36 -1.75
CA LEU A 177 -6.37 -11.72 -1.23
C LEU A 177 -5.11 -11.92 -0.39
N PHE A 178 -3.99 -11.35 -0.82
CA PHE A 178 -2.74 -11.39 -0.07
C PHE A 178 -2.88 -10.75 1.32
N GLU A 179 -3.37 -9.50 1.41
CA GLU A 179 -3.59 -8.80 2.69
C GLU A 179 -4.52 -9.60 3.62
N ALA A 180 -5.55 -10.21 3.05
CA ALA A 180 -6.55 -10.93 3.83
C ALA A 180 -6.06 -12.29 4.36
N TRP A 181 -5.24 -13.02 3.59
CA TRP A 181 -5.01 -14.45 3.84
C TRP A 181 -3.57 -14.96 3.72
N LEU A 182 -2.67 -14.27 3.00
CA LEU A 182 -1.33 -14.80 2.67
C LEU A 182 -0.17 -13.94 3.23
N TRP A 183 -0.48 -12.87 3.94
CA TRP A 183 0.52 -11.91 4.42
C TRP A 183 1.61 -12.56 5.31
N ASP A 184 1.29 -13.64 6.04
CA ASP A 184 2.20 -14.39 6.91
C ASP A 184 2.76 -15.67 6.25
N ARG A 185 2.45 -15.93 4.97
CA ARG A 185 2.77 -17.19 4.28
C ARG A 185 3.71 -17.04 3.10
N LEU A 186 4.05 -15.82 2.68
CA LEU A 186 4.78 -15.66 1.41
C LEU A 186 6.20 -16.21 1.43
N GLU A 187 6.85 -16.21 2.59
CA GLU A 187 8.18 -16.81 2.76
C GLU A 187 8.19 -18.32 2.49
N ASP A 188 7.01 -18.95 2.44
CA ASP A 188 6.85 -20.37 2.09
C ASP A 188 7.00 -20.64 0.57
N PHE A 189 7.07 -19.61 -0.29
CA PHE A 189 7.10 -19.77 -1.75
C PHE A 189 8.44 -19.34 -2.37
N ALA A 190 9.07 -20.26 -3.10
CA ALA A 190 10.29 -19.97 -3.84
C ALA A 190 10.00 -19.12 -5.09
N THR A 191 10.76 -18.04 -5.28
CA THR A 191 10.75 -17.24 -6.53
C THR A 191 11.97 -17.57 -7.38
N LEU A 192 11.75 -18.07 -8.60
CA LEU A 192 12.80 -18.36 -9.57
C LEU A 192 13.02 -17.16 -10.50
N ILE A 193 14.25 -16.62 -10.52
CA ILE A 193 14.63 -15.49 -11.39
C ILE A 193 15.54 -16.00 -12.49
N LEU A 194 15.07 -15.95 -13.74
CA LEU A 194 15.79 -16.42 -14.92
C LEU A 194 16.30 -15.24 -15.76
N GLY A 195 17.44 -15.45 -16.43
CA GLY A 195 18.04 -14.47 -17.31
C GLY A 195 19.54 -14.72 -17.51
N GLU A 196 20.10 -14.13 -18.55
CA GLU A 196 21.53 -14.21 -18.86
C GLU A 196 22.39 -13.52 -17.78
N THR A 197 23.70 -13.73 -17.83
CA THR A 197 24.64 -13.07 -16.92
C THR A 197 24.62 -11.56 -17.15
N GLY A 198 24.60 -10.78 -16.06
CA GLY A 198 24.61 -9.31 -16.13
C GLY A 198 23.24 -8.64 -16.34
N THR A 199 22.14 -9.38 -16.47
CA THR A 199 20.79 -8.80 -16.68
C THR A 199 20.10 -8.27 -15.42
N GLY A 200 20.82 -8.12 -14.31
CA GLY A 200 20.27 -7.56 -13.08
C GLY A 200 19.49 -8.53 -12.18
N LYS A 201 19.61 -9.85 -12.37
CA LYS A 201 18.95 -10.87 -11.51
C LYS A 201 19.19 -10.64 -10.01
N GLY A 202 20.43 -10.31 -9.62
CA GLY A 202 20.77 -10.02 -8.23
C GLY A 202 20.09 -8.75 -7.68
N ALA A 203 19.89 -7.73 -8.52
CA ALA A 203 19.16 -6.53 -8.13
C ALA A 203 17.67 -6.84 -7.87
N VAL A 204 17.05 -7.67 -8.72
CA VAL A 204 15.67 -8.13 -8.54
C VAL A 204 15.54 -8.97 -7.26
N ALA A 205 16.43 -9.95 -7.06
CA ALA A 205 16.46 -10.78 -5.86
C ALA A 205 16.61 -9.93 -4.59
N GLY A 206 17.54 -8.97 -4.59
CA GLY A 206 17.75 -8.06 -3.47
C GLY A 206 16.56 -7.11 -3.22
N ALA A 207 15.85 -6.68 -4.26
CA ALA A 207 14.64 -5.88 -4.10
C ALA A 207 13.50 -6.68 -3.46
N ILE A 208 13.28 -7.92 -3.92
CA ILE A 208 12.27 -8.83 -3.36
C ILE A 208 12.61 -9.20 -1.91
N GLY A 209 13.85 -9.61 -1.64
CA GLY A 209 14.29 -10.04 -0.30
C GLY A 209 14.12 -8.97 0.77
N ARG A 210 14.39 -7.70 0.44
CA ARG A 210 14.20 -6.56 1.37
C ARG A 210 12.74 -6.14 1.56
N SER A 211 11.82 -6.79 0.85
CA SER A 211 10.39 -6.45 0.80
C SER A 211 9.49 -7.52 1.43
N GLY A 212 10.07 -8.49 2.15
CA GLY A 212 9.31 -9.47 2.95
C GLY A 212 8.49 -8.80 4.06
N TYR A 213 7.43 -9.44 4.55
CA TYR A 213 6.59 -8.88 5.60
C TYR A 213 7.35 -8.82 6.94
N ILE A 214 7.28 -7.68 7.64
CA ILE A 214 7.86 -7.56 8.99
C ILE A 214 6.77 -7.06 9.94
N PRO A 215 6.38 -7.84 10.97
CA PRO A 215 5.31 -7.46 11.88
C PRO A 215 5.69 -6.27 12.76
N TRP A 216 4.66 -5.51 13.13
CA TRP A 216 4.74 -4.46 14.14
C TRP A 216 4.90 -5.06 15.55
N ASP A 217 5.83 -4.54 16.34
CA ASP A 217 6.00 -4.87 17.77
C ASP A 217 5.54 -3.68 18.62
N PRO A 218 4.31 -3.73 19.20
CA PRO A 218 3.76 -2.62 19.97
C PRO A 218 4.52 -2.37 21.29
N ALA A 219 5.15 -3.40 21.88
CA ALA A 219 5.90 -3.25 23.12
C ALA A 219 7.19 -2.43 22.92
N ARG A 220 7.76 -2.52 21.71
CA ARG A 220 9.01 -1.84 21.34
C ARG A 220 8.80 -0.60 20.49
N ALA A 221 7.57 -0.35 20.04
CA ALA A 221 7.24 0.70 19.09
C ALA A 221 8.14 0.68 17.83
N ALA A 222 8.43 -0.53 17.34
CA ALA A 222 9.32 -0.78 16.22
C ALA A 222 8.84 -1.98 15.40
N PHE A 223 9.40 -2.17 14.21
CA PHE A 223 9.23 -3.42 13.46
C PHE A 223 10.13 -4.52 14.04
N ALA A 224 9.65 -5.77 14.02
CA ALA A 224 10.28 -6.88 14.77
C ALA A 224 11.72 -7.21 14.32
N ALA A 225 12.02 -6.99 13.04
CA ALA A 225 13.29 -7.26 12.39
C ALA A 225 13.75 -6.09 11.50
N SER A 226 15.06 -6.05 11.20
CA SER A 226 15.60 -5.23 10.11
C SER A 226 15.33 -5.92 8.76
N PHE A 227 15.30 -5.15 7.68
CA PHE A 227 15.30 -5.66 6.31
C PHE A 227 16.70 -5.61 5.66
N THR A 228 17.72 -5.12 6.37
CA THR A 228 19.08 -4.93 5.86
C THR A 228 19.86 -6.22 5.74
#